data_AF-A0A524CEK4-F1
#
_entry.id   AF-A0A524CEK4-F1
#
_cell.length_a   1.000
_cell.length_b   1.000
_cell.length_c   1.000
_cell.angle_alpha   90.00
_cell.angle_beta   90.00
_cell.angle_gamma   90.00
#
_symmetry.space_group_name_H-M   'P 1'
#
loop_
_entity.id
_entity.type
_entity.pdbx_description
1 polymer ?
#
loop_
_entity_poly.entity_id
_entity_poly.type
_entity_poly.pdbx_seq_one_letter_code
_entity_poly.pdbx_strand_id
1 'polypeptide(L)'
;MANERTGFIYEFTYSSAPGLDEIFQCKYVTPDEALKRFKKILAMTESPFDFKIVISNEAIREESSFQVKGTVDEMLAKFRVFLETTTGQTLAPVVEDQPTLTFEKVSSESMSNFEKMQMIIYASFKHGKFSSLDVTEIYEATFGEDLPKSTASTYLARMWDKGKGHLERFGNRSGYTYRLKTELDEVQRETQRAEDILAAIEIQLD
;
A
#
# COMPACT_ATOMS: atom_id res chain seq x y z
N MET A 1 14.49 -20.31 8.37
CA MET A 1 13.35 -20.59 7.47
C MET A 1 13.94 -21.18 6.20
N ALA A 2 13.43 -22.34 5.77
CA ALA A 2 13.98 -23.09 4.65
C ALA A 2 13.87 -22.27 3.36
N ASN A 3 14.96 -22.21 2.60
CA ASN A 3 15.01 -21.55 1.30
C ASN A 3 14.32 -22.48 0.29
N GLU A 4 13.00 -22.41 0.18
CA GLU A 4 12.23 -23.14 -0.85
C GLU A 4 12.60 -22.59 -2.22
N ARG A 5 13.64 -23.19 -2.81
CA ARG A 5 14.15 -22.87 -4.13
C ARG A 5 13.18 -23.49 -5.14
N THR A 6 12.31 -22.67 -5.73
CA THR A 6 11.37 -23.13 -6.76
C THR A 6 12.10 -23.39 -8.08
N GLY A 7 11.53 -24.21 -8.97
CA GLY A 7 12.06 -24.43 -10.32
C GLY A 7 11.62 -23.38 -11.36
N PHE A 8 11.06 -22.26 -10.91
CA PHE A 8 10.48 -21.25 -11.79
C PHE A 8 11.45 -20.11 -12.08
N ILE A 9 11.45 -19.69 -13.34
CA ILE A 9 12.11 -18.47 -13.82
C ILE A 9 11.02 -17.54 -14.34
N TYR A 10 11.01 -16.31 -13.86
CA TYR A 10 10.10 -15.25 -14.28
C TYR A 10 10.90 -14.20 -15.03
N GLU A 11 10.46 -13.86 -16.23
CA GLU A 11 11.02 -12.80 -17.05
C GLU A 11 9.94 -11.75 -17.31
N PHE A 12 10.23 -10.50 -16.95
CA PHE A 12 9.37 -9.35 -17.14
C PHE A 12 10.02 -8.44 -18.18
N THR A 13 9.40 -8.31 -19.34
CA THR A 13 9.81 -7.38 -20.38
C THR A 13 8.85 -6.20 -20.40
N TYR A 14 9.38 -4.98 -20.36
CA TYR A 14 8.59 -3.75 -20.47
C TYR A 14 9.38 -2.67 -21.21
N SER A 15 8.67 -1.82 -21.94
CA SER A 15 9.29 -0.64 -22.52
C SER A 15 9.44 0.42 -21.43
N SER A 16 10.63 0.98 -21.22
CA SER A 16 10.84 2.09 -20.27
C SER A 16 10.88 3.46 -20.95
N ALA A 17 11.10 3.48 -22.26
CA ALA A 17 11.05 4.66 -23.13
C ALA A 17 10.84 4.23 -24.60
N PRO A 18 10.50 5.15 -25.52
CA PRO A 18 10.34 4.82 -26.94
C PRO A 18 11.60 4.15 -27.52
N GLY A 19 11.48 2.87 -27.90
CA GLY A 19 12.58 2.08 -28.47
C GLY A 19 13.55 1.46 -27.44
N LEU A 20 13.24 1.53 -26.15
CA LEU A 20 14.02 0.92 -25.07
C LEU A 20 13.16 -0.10 -24.31
N ASP A 21 13.48 -1.38 -24.50
CA ASP A 21 12.89 -2.49 -23.75
C ASP A 21 13.83 -2.93 -22.63
N GLU A 22 13.33 -2.96 -21.41
CA GLU A 22 13.99 -3.50 -20.23
C GLU A 22 13.51 -4.93 -19.97
N ILE A 23 14.45 -5.79 -19.57
CA ILE A 23 14.17 -7.17 -19.20
C ILE A 23 14.64 -7.36 -17.76
N PHE A 24 13.69 -7.72 -16.89
CA PHE A 24 13.98 -8.09 -15.52
C PHE A 24 13.71 -9.57 -15.30
N GLN A 25 14.70 -10.30 -14.80
CA GLN A 25 14.60 -11.74 -14.59
C GLN A 25 14.72 -12.12 -13.12
N CYS A 26 13.76 -12.88 -12.61
CA CYS A 26 13.77 -13.49 -11.29
C CYS A 26 13.89 -15.01 -11.41
N LYS A 27 14.95 -15.59 -10.84
CA LYS A 27 15.18 -17.03 -10.86
C LYS A 27 14.94 -17.63 -9.48
N TYR A 28 14.30 -18.79 -9.44
CA TYR A 28 14.17 -19.63 -8.25
C TYR A 28 13.40 -18.98 -7.10
N VAL A 29 12.44 -18.11 -7.42
CA VAL A 29 11.62 -17.41 -6.43
C VAL A 29 10.21 -18.00 -6.36
N THR A 30 9.57 -17.89 -5.19
CA THR A 30 8.16 -18.29 -5.05
C THR A 30 7.25 -17.39 -5.89
N PRO A 31 6.05 -17.86 -6.28
CA PRO A 31 5.07 -17.03 -6.97
C PRO A 31 4.73 -15.73 -6.21
N ASP A 32 4.63 -15.78 -4.88
CA ASP A 32 4.43 -14.59 -4.03
C ASP A 32 5.57 -13.56 -4.16
N GLU A 33 6.82 -14.03 -4.17
CA GLU A 33 8.00 -13.17 -4.30
C GLU A 33 8.09 -12.59 -5.72
N ALA A 34 7.72 -13.35 -6.75
CA ALA A 34 7.59 -12.85 -8.10
C ALA A 34 6.53 -11.74 -8.22
N LEU A 35 5.38 -11.90 -7.55
CA LEU A 35 4.31 -10.89 -7.50
C LEU A 35 4.75 -9.60 -6.82
N LYS A 36 5.45 -9.70 -5.67
CA LYS A 36 6.00 -8.53 -4.96
C LYS A 36 6.99 -7.74 -5.83
N ARG A 37 7.85 -8.44 -6.56
CA ARG A 37 8.83 -7.81 -7.45
C ARG A 37 8.16 -7.14 -8.64
N PHE A 38 7.14 -7.78 -9.23
CA PHE A 38 6.34 -7.17 -10.29
C PHE A 38 5.66 -5.87 -9.81
N LYS A 39 5.06 -5.86 -8.61
CA LYS A 39 4.49 -4.64 -8.00
C LYS A 39 5.53 -3.52 -7.85
N LYS A 40 6.76 -3.87 -7.46
CA LYS A 40 7.85 -2.90 -7.32
C LYS A 40 8.30 -2.32 -8.67
N ILE A 41 8.35 -3.14 -9.72
CA ILE A 41 8.69 -2.69 -11.08
C ILE A 41 7.63 -1.70 -11.59
N LEU A 42 6.35 -2.04 -11.43
CA LEU A 42 5.24 -1.17 -11.82
C LEU A 42 5.24 0.17 -11.06
N ALA A 43 5.68 0.20 -9.79
CA ALA A 43 5.77 1.43 -9.01
C ALA A 43 6.95 2.32 -9.40
N MET A 44 7.94 1.78 -10.11
CA MET A 44 9.14 2.51 -10.55
C MET A 44 9.04 3.04 -11.98
N THR A 45 7.96 2.70 -12.70
CA THR A 45 7.78 3.08 -14.11
C THR A 45 6.63 4.10 -14.26
N GLU A 46 6.84 5.16 -15.05
CA GLU A 46 5.81 6.15 -15.36
C GLU A 46 4.92 5.65 -16.51
N SER A 47 3.59 5.63 -16.33
CA SER A 47 2.58 5.11 -17.27
C SER A 47 2.61 5.74 -18.68
N PRO A 48 2.18 5.03 -19.77
CA PRO A 48 1.77 3.63 -19.88
C PRO A 48 2.70 2.76 -20.76
N PHE A 49 2.90 1.49 -20.40
CA PHE A 49 3.69 0.53 -21.20
C PHE A 49 3.07 -0.86 -21.31
N ASP A 50 3.43 -1.56 -22.39
CA ASP A 50 3.09 -2.96 -22.65
C ASP A 50 4.03 -3.87 -21.83
N PHE A 51 3.49 -4.80 -21.05
CA PHE A 51 4.29 -5.81 -20.35
C PHE A 51 4.14 -7.17 -21.00
N LYS A 52 5.27 -7.86 -21.22
CA LYS A 52 5.31 -9.29 -21.52
C LYS A 52 5.94 -10.01 -20.34
N ILE A 53 5.24 -11.02 -19.85
CA ILE A 53 5.69 -11.86 -18.73
C ILE A 53 5.87 -13.27 -19.25
N VAL A 54 7.01 -13.87 -18.94
CA VAL A 54 7.31 -15.27 -19.29
C VAL A 54 7.61 -16.02 -17.99
N ILE A 55 6.95 -17.15 -17.80
CA ILE A 55 7.18 -18.08 -16.70
C ILE A 55 7.69 -19.38 -17.31
N SER A 56 8.93 -19.74 -16.97
CA SER A 56 9.54 -21.00 -17.38
C SER A 56 9.66 -21.90 -16.17
N ASN A 57 9.16 -23.14 -16.27
CA ASN A 57 9.37 -24.18 -15.27
C ASN A 57 10.52 -25.09 -15.73
N GLU A 58 11.69 -24.96 -15.09
CA GLU A 58 12.88 -25.74 -15.46
C GLU A 58 12.71 -27.25 -15.23
N ALA A 59 11.83 -27.67 -14.31
CA ALA A 59 11.63 -29.09 -13.98
C ALA A 59 10.91 -29.85 -15.09
N ILE A 60 9.97 -29.19 -15.78
CA ILE A 60 9.14 -29.79 -16.85
C ILE A 60 9.45 -29.22 -18.23
N ARG A 61 10.35 -28.22 -18.33
CA ARG A 61 10.72 -27.50 -19.56
C ARG A 61 9.51 -26.87 -20.28
N GLU A 62 8.51 -26.45 -19.52
CA GLU A 62 7.36 -25.71 -20.03
C GLU A 62 7.58 -24.21 -19.86
N GLU A 63 7.13 -23.45 -20.85
CA GLU A 63 7.13 -22.00 -20.83
C GLU A 63 5.72 -21.50 -21.10
N SER A 64 5.26 -20.59 -20.26
CA SER A 64 4.00 -19.86 -20.44
C SER A 64 4.31 -18.39 -20.56
N SER A 65 3.74 -17.72 -21.57
CA SER A 65 3.89 -16.27 -21.74
C SER A 65 2.54 -15.56 -21.70
N PHE A 66 2.54 -14.35 -21.16
CA PHE A 66 1.36 -13.53 -20.98
C PHE A 66 1.71 -12.07 -21.28
N GLN A 67 0.97 -11.45 -22.20
CA GLN A 67 1.12 -10.03 -22.52
C GLN A 67 -0.08 -9.26 -21.96
N VAL A 68 0.21 -8.19 -21.23
CA VAL A 68 -0.83 -7.39 -20.56
C VAL A 68 -0.67 -5.91 -20.87
N LYS A 69 -1.82 -5.29 -21.14
CA LYS A 69 -2.02 -3.85 -21.28
C LYS A 69 -3.16 -3.45 -20.35
N GLY A 70 -3.13 -2.22 -19.86
CA GLY A 70 -4.16 -1.69 -18.97
C GLY A 70 -3.58 -0.90 -17.80
N THR A 71 -4.41 -0.66 -16.80
CA THR A 71 -4.00 0.01 -15.56
C THR A 71 -3.13 -0.92 -14.70
N VAL A 72 -2.38 -0.36 -13.74
CA VAL A 72 -1.54 -1.12 -12.81
C VAL A 72 -2.34 -2.21 -12.08
N ASP A 73 -3.55 -1.88 -11.62
CA ASP A 73 -4.40 -2.81 -10.89
C ASP A 73 -4.90 -3.96 -11.78
N GLU A 74 -5.27 -3.67 -13.03
CA GLU A 74 -5.63 -4.70 -14.02
C GLU A 74 -4.45 -5.61 -14.34
N MET A 75 -3.25 -5.06 -14.45
CA MET A 75 -2.03 -5.85 -14.68
C MET A 75 -1.73 -6.78 -13.50
N LEU A 76 -1.86 -6.28 -12.27
CA LEU A 76 -1.66 -7.07 -11.05
C LEU A 76 -2.68 -8.20 -10.92
N ALA A 77 -3.96 -7.90 -11.13
CA ALA A 77 -5.03 -8.88 -11.05
C ALA A 77 -4.83 -10.00 -12.09
N LYS A 78 -4.52 -9.64 -13.34
CA LYS A 78 -4.28 -10.61 -14.41
C LYS A 78 -3.01 -11.43 -14.16
N PHE A 79 -1.93 -10.82 -13.66
CA PHE A 79 -0.69 -11.54 -13.37
C PHE A 79 -0.89 -12.55 -12.23
N ARG A 80 -1.66 -12.20 -11.19
CA ARG A 80 -1.99 -13.13 -10.10
C ARG A 80 -2.71 -14.38 -10.62
N VAL A 81 -3.75 -14.20 -11.43
CA VAL A 81 -4.50 -15.31 -12.04
C VAL A 81 -3.57 -16.18 -12.91
N PHE A 82 -2.67 -15.54 -13.67
CA PHE A 82 -1.69 -16.23 -14.49
C PHE A 82 -0.71 -17.06 -13.64
N LEU A 83 -0.21 -16.53 -12.52
CA LEU A 83 0.65 -17.26 -11.57
C LEU A 83 -0.06 -18.48 -11.00
N GLU A 84 -1.29 -18.31 -10.51
CA GLU A 84 -2.07 -19.41 -9.92
C GLU A 84 -2.33 -20.52 -10.95
N THR A 85 -2.65 -20.14 -12.19
CA THR A 85 -2.92 -21.09 -13.28
C THR A 85 -1.67 -21.86 -13.72
N THR A 86 -0.54 -21.17 -13.88
CA THR A 86 0.71 -21.75 -14.42
C THR A 86 1.51 -22.53 -13.39
N THR A 87 1.48 -22.11 -12.12
CA THR A 87 2.28 -22.74 -11.07
C THR A 87 1.49 -23.78 -10.27
N GLY A 88 0.15 -23.82 -10.44
CA GLY A 88 -0.74 -24.68 -9.67
C GLY A 88 -0.78 -24.36 -8.18
N GLN A 89 -0.10 -23.28 -7.75
CA GLN A 89 -0.11 -22.80 -6.38
C GLN A 89 -1.28 -21.86 -6.21
N THR A 90 -2.21 -22.21 -5.33
CA THR A 90 -3.15 -21.24 -4.79
C THR A 90 -2.34 -20.27 -3.94
N LEU A 91 -2.01 -19.13 -4.54
CA LEU A 91 -1.54 -17.98 -3.78
C LEU A 91 -2.58 -17.73 -2.69
N ALA A 92 -2.14 -17.66 -1.43
CA ALA A 92 -3.06 -17.37 -0.34
C ALA A 92 -3.91 -16.16 -0.76
N PRO A 93 -5.23 -16.14 -0.48
CA PRO A 93 -5.96 -14.89 -0.56
C PRO A 93 -5.09 -13.89 0.17
N VAL A 94 -4.66 -12.86 -0.54
CA VAL A 94 -3.95 -11.76 0.08
C VAL A 94 -4.90 -11.30 1.17
N VAL A 95 -4.68 -11.79 2.40
CA VAL A 95 -5.14 -11.10 3.59
C VAL A 95 -4.27 -9.87 3.52
N GLU A 96 -4.85 -8.84 2.93
CA GLU A 96 -4.22 -7.56 2.64
C GLU A 96 -3.76 -6.94 3.94
N ASP A 97 -2.56 -7.28 4.37
CA ASP A 97 -1.79 -6.51 5.36
C ASP A 97 -1.00 -5.38 4.64
N GLN A 98 -1.57 -4.86 3.54
CA GLN A 98 -1.20 -3.61 2.87
C GLN A 98 -2.46 -3.05 2.17
N PRO A 99 -2.92 -1.83 2.52
CA PRO A 99 -4.19 -1.28 2.05
C PRO A 99 -4.07 -0.79 0.61
N THR A 100 -4.38 -1.67 -0.35
CA THR A 100 -4.66 -1.28 -1.74
C THR A 100 -6.18 -1.23 -1.87
N LEU A 101 -6.80 -0.18 -1.33
CA LEU A 101 -8.21 0.08 -1.55
C LEU A 101 -8.40 0.44 -3.02
N THR A 102 -8.90 -0.54 -3.78
CA THR A 102 -9.81 -0.29 -4.90
C THR A 102 -10.85 0.75 -4.47
N PHE A 103 -11.20 1.65 -5.39
CA PHE A 103 -12.19 2.72 -5.22
C PHE A 103 -13.64 2.19 -5.07
N GLU A 104 -13.83 1.07 -4.38
CA GLU A 104 -15.12 0.57 -3.96
C GLU A 104 -15.48 1.24 -2.64
N LYS A 105 -16.21 2.35 -2.74
CA LYS A 105 -17.08 2.92 -1.70
C LYS A 105 -16.54 2.71 -0.28
N VAL A 106 -15.57 3.52 0.12
CA VAL A 106 -15.04 3.56 1.48
C VAL A 106 -16.19 3.91 2.43
N SER A 107 -16.90 2.90 2.93
CA SER A 107 -17.78 3.08 4.07
C SER A 107 -16.86 3.24 5.28
N SER A 108 -16.99 4.36 5.98
CA SER A 108 -16.31 4.56 7.27
C SER A 108 -16.54 3.37 8.21
N GLU A 109 -17.64 2.64 8.08
CA GLU A 109 -18.01 1.48 8.89
C GLU A 109 -17.04 0.28 8.77
N SER A 110 -16.28 0.15 7.66
CA SER A 110 -15.35 -0.97 7.48
C SER A 110 -13.92 -0.69 7.95
N MET A 111 -13.59 0.57 8.26
CA MET A 111 -12.25 0.95 8.74
C MET A 111 -12.12 0.71 10.24
N SER A 112 -10.95 0.21 10.66
CA SER A 112 -10.59 0.15 12.08
C SER A 112 -10.40 1.54 12.68
N ASN A 113 -10.52 1.65 14.00
CA ASN A 113 -10.30 2.92 14.70
C ASN A 113 -8.90 3.49 14.45
N PHE A 114 -7.91 2.62 14.24
CA PHE A 114 -6.55 3.05 13.91
C PHE A 114 -6.49 3.67 12.51
N GLU A 115 -7.08 3.04 11.50
CA GLU A 115 -7.10 3.55 10.12
C GLU A 115 -7.88 4.86 10.00
N LYS A 116 -9.05 4.93 10.63
CA LYS A 116 -9.84 6.17 10.75
C LYS A 116 -9.01 7.29 11.37
N MET A 117 -8.27 6.99 12.45
CA MET A 117 -7.42 7.97 13.13
C MET A 117 -6.22 8.39 12.26
N GLN A 118 -5.59 7.46 11.53
CA GLN A 118 -4.51 7.80 10.60
C GLN A 118 -5.01 8.74 9.50
N MET A 119 -6.19 8.46 8.94
CA MET A 119 -6.81 9.28 7.90
C MET A 119 -7.03 10.73 8.37
N ILE A 120 -7.64 10.94 9.54
CA ILE A 120 -7.82 12.30 10.06
C ILE A 120 -6.48 12.98 10.37
N ILE A 121 -5.47 12.23 10.83
CA ILE A 121 -4.15 12.80 11.13
C ILE A 121 -3.53 13.35 9.85
N TYR A 122 -3.49 12.54 8.80
CA TYR A 122 -2.92 12.92 7.52
C TYR A 122 -3.66 14.10 6.89
N ALA A 123 -5.00 14.08 6.87
CA ALA A 123 -5.77 15.12 6.20
C ALA A 123 -5.88 16.43 7.00
N SER A 124 -6.01 16.36 8.33
CA SER A 124 -6.36 17.53 9.16
C SER A 124 -5.15 18.20 9.82
N PHE A 125 -4.06 17.46 10.05
CA PHE A 125 -2.92 17.95 10.85
C PHE A 125 -1.62 18.15 10.05
N LYS A 126 -1.75 18.45 8.76
CA LYS A 126 -0.62 18.73 7.86
C LYS A 126 0.27 19.91 8.30
N HIS A 127 -0.27 20.80 9.14
CA HIS A 127 0.46 21.98 9.62
C HIS A 127 0.42 22.05 11.14
N GLY A 128 1.59 22.28 11.74
CA GLY A 128 1.70 22.52 13.18
C GLY A 128 1.71 21.26 14.05
N LYS A 129 1.66 21.49 15.36
CA LYS A 129 1.71 20.42 16.37
C LYS A 129 0.30 20.14 16.89
N PHE A 130 0.04 18.89 17.22
CA PHE A 130 -1.23 18.43 17.77
C PHE A 130 -1.03 17.44 18.91
N SER A 131 -2.03 17.31 19.76
CA SER A 131 -2.06 16.45 20.93
C SER A 131 -3.06 15.31 20.73
N SER A 132 -3.06 14.35 21.66
CA SER A 132 -4.08 13.31 21.66
C SER A 132 -5.49 13.85 21.91
N LEU A 133 -5.64 15.04 22.50
CA LEU A 133 -6.95 15.67 22.67
C LEU A 133 -7.48 16.22 21.35
N ASP A 134 -6.63 16.93 20.60
CA ASP A 134 -7.02 17.50 19.30
C ASP A 134 -7.46 16.39 18.33
N VAL A 135 -6.76 15.25 18.35
CA VAL A 135 -7.10 14.09 17.51
C VAL A 135 -8.45 13.50 17.90
N THR A 136 -8.76 13.38 19.19
CA THR A 136 -10.05 12.83 19.63
C THR A 136 -11.22 13.74 19.26
N GLU A 137 -11.05 15.05 19.36
CA GLU A 137 -12.08 16.02 18.99
C GLU A 137 -12.40 15.95 17.49
N ILE A 138 -11.37 15.91 16.63
CA ILE A 138 -11.59 15.77 15.18
C ILE A 138 -12.17 14.40 14.84
N TYR A 139 -11.71 13.32 15.49
CA TYR A 139 -12.22 11.98 15.24
C TYR A 139 -13.74 11.89 15.51
N GLU A 140 -14.18 12.39 16.66
CA GLU A 140 -15.59 12.40 17.04
C GLU A 140 -16.41 13.28 16.09
N ALA A 141 -15.87 14.44 15.68
CA ALA A 141 -16.54 15.32 14.73
C ALA A 141 -16.68 14.69 13.33
N THR A 142 -15.68 13.93 12.87
CA THR A 142 -15.67 13.32 11.53
C THR A 142 -16.50 12.04 11.45
N PHE A 143 -16.46 11.19 12.48
CA PHE A 143 -17.09 9.86 12.44
C PHE A 143 -18.31 9.72 13.35
N GLY A 144 -18.57 10.67 14.25
CA GLY A 144 -19.63 10.55 15.26
C GLY A 144 -19.37 9.44 16.30
N GLU A 145 -18.11 9.00 16.40
CA GLU A 145 -17.67 7.89 17.27
C GLU A 145 -16.72 8.41 18.36
N ASP A 146 -16.87 7.93 19.59
CA ASP A 146 -15.94 8.27 20.67
C ASP A 146 -14.63 7.47 20.54
N LEU A 147 -13.51 8.20 20.56
CA LEU A 147 -12.17 7.63 20.63
C LEU A 147 -11.54 8.01 21.98
N PRO A 148 -11.35 7.07 22.91
CA PRO A 148 -10.73 7.40 24.18
C PRO A 148 -9.33 8.01 24.00
N LYS A 149 -9.04 9.08 24.74
CA LYS A 149 -7.73 9.77 24.69
C LYS A 149 -6.54 8.83 24.91
N SER A 150 -6.70 7.79 25.73
CA SER A 150 -5.67 6.76 25.95
C SER A 150 -5.40 5.93 24.69
N THR A 151 -6.45 5.60 23.93
CA THR A 151 -6.38 4.92 22.63
C THR A 151 -5.68 5.82 21.60
N ALA A 152 -6.11 7.08 21.47
CA ALA A 152 -5.45 8.05 20.60
C ALA A 152 -3.95 8.20 20.96
N SER A 153 -3.63 8.32 22.25
CA SER A 153 -2.22 8.38 22.71
C SER A 153 -1.42 7.12 22.35
N THR A 154 -2.04 5.94 22.45
CA THR A 154 -1.41 4.67 22.07
C THR A 154 -1.14 4.63 20.57
N TYR A 155 -2.10 5.02 19.75
CA TYR A 155 -1.96 5.03 18.31
C TYR A 155 -0.96 6.08 17.80
N LEU A 156 -0.94 7.27 18.40
CA LEU A 156 0.09 8.28 18.11
C LEU A 156 1.49 7.78 18.46
N ALA A 157 1.65 7.03 19.55
CA ALA A 157 2.92 6.39 19.89
C ALA A 157 3.33 5.32 18.86
N ARG A 158 2.37 4.61 18.25
CA ARG A 158 2.62 3.66 17.14
C ARG A 158 3.03 4.39 15.88
N MET A 159 2.33 5.46 15.49
CA MET A 159 2.68 6.26 14.30
C MET A 159 4.01 7.01 14.45
N TRP A 160 4.42 7.31 15.67
CA TRP A 160 5.76 7.82 15.97
C TRP A 160 6.85 6.73 15.84
N ASP A 161 6.51 5.47 16.14
CA ASP A 161 7.39 4.29 16.09
C ASP A 161 8.84 4.55 16.55
N LYS A 162 9.03 4.92 17.83
CA LYS A 162 10.35 5.21 18.39
C LYS A 162 11.17 6.26 17.62
N GLY A 163 10.49 7.15 16.90
CA GLY A 163 11.08 8.21 16.08
C GLY A 163 11.31 7.81 14.61
N LYS A 164 10.99 6.58 14.21
CA LYS A 164 11.15 6.07 12.85
C LYS A 164 9.88 6.19 12.01
N GLY A 165 8.73 6.41 12.64
CA GLY A 165 7.47 6.56 11.93
C GLY A 165 7.26 7.97 11.37
N HIS A 166 6.03 8.21 10.93
CA HIS A 166 5.60 9.40 10.20
C HIS A 166 5.40 10.64 11.09
N LEU A 167 5.49 10.47 12.41
CA LEU A 167 5.37 11.57 13.37
C LEU A 167 6.70 11.90 14.04
N GLU A 168 6.90 13.18 14.32
CA GLU A 168 7.79 13.65 15.38
C GLU A 168 7.00 13.78 16.69
N ARG A 169 7.69 13.64 17.83
CA ARG A 169 7.08 13.77 19.16
C ARG A 169 7.85 14.75 20.03
N PHE A 170 7.12 15.63 20.70
CA PHE A 170 7.63 16.69 21.58
C PHE A 170 6.98 16.63 22.96
N GLY A 171 7.64 17.19 23.97
CA GLY A 171 7.11 17.28 25.33
C GLY A 171 7.43 16.07 26.20
N ASN A 172 6.66 15.91 27.27
CA ASN A 172 6.88 14.90 28.30
C ASN A 172 5.66 13.98 28.47
N ARG A 173 5.76 12.99 29.37
CA ARG A 173 4.71 11.96 29.57
C ARG A 173 3.33 12.53 29.90
N SER A 174 3.23 13.73 30.47
CA SER A 174 1.96 14.38 30.80
C SER A 174 1.36 15.20 29.65
N GLY A 175 2.09 15.44 28.57
CA GLY A 175 1.65 16.34 27.50
C GLY A 175 2.47 16.18 26.22
N TYR A 176 2.46 14.98 25.65
CA TYR A 176 3.07 14.76 24.34
C TYR A 176 2.27 15.49 23.26
N THR A 177 3.00 16.21 22.40
CA THR A 177 2.49 16.75 21.14
C THR A 177 3.26 16.12 19.98
N TYR A 178 2.64 16.10 18.81
CA TYR A 178 3.12 15.42 17.63
C TYR A 178 3.06 16.36 16.43
N ARG A 179 3.90 16.12 15.43
CA ARG A 179 3.86 16.80 14.13
C ARG A 179 4.04 15.76 13.05
N LEU A 180 3.32 15.87 11.93
CA LEU A 180 3.64 15.10 10.74
C LEU A 180 5.02 15.47 10.21
N LYS A 181 5.78 14.46 9.78
CA LYS A 181 7.04 14.64 9.05
C LYS A 181 6.75 14.90 7.58
N THR A 182 6.16 16.05 7.28
CA THR A 182 5.81 16.43 5.90
C THR A 182 7.04 16.57 4.99
N GLU A 183 8.25 16.55 5.55
CA GLU A 183 9.52 16.44 4.85
C GLU A 183 9.78 15.05 4.23
N LEU A 184 9.00 14.02 4.58
CA LEU A 184 9.12 12.68 4.00
C LEU A 184 8.12 12.49 2.85
N ASP A 185 8.60 12.04 1.69
CA ASP A 185 7.76 11.82 0.50
C ASP A 185 6.61 10.82 0.75
N GLU A 186 6.85 9.80 1.58
CA GLU A 186 5.80 8.85 1.96
C GLU A 186 4.67 9.50 2.74
N VAL A 187 4.99 10.46 3.63
CA VAL A 187 4.01 11.19 4.42
C VAL A 187 3.21 12.14 3.54
N GLN A 188 3.84 12.76 2.54
CA GLN A 188 3.15 13.61 1.57
C GLN A 188 2.15 12.80 0.73
N ARG A 189 2.53 11.60 0.26
CA ARG A 189 1.61 10.71 -0.47
C ARG A 189 0.41 10.29 0.37
N GLU A 190 0.64 9.88 1.62
CA GLU A 190 -0.46 9.51 2.52
C GLU A 190 -1.36 10.70 2.88
N THR A 191 -0.79 11.91 2.97
CA THR A 191 -1.56 13.15 3.15
C THR A 191 -2.51 13.39 1.99
N GLN A 192 -2.01 13.38 0.76
CA GLN A 192 -2.85 13.56 -0.43
C GLN A 192 -3.94 12.50 -0.50
N ARG A 193 -3.58 11.23 -0.27
CA ARG A 193 -4.53 10.12 -0.26
C ARG A 193 -5.64 10.31 0.77
N ALA A 194 -5.31 10.73 1.99
CA ALA A 194 -6.28 10.93 3.04
C ALA A 194 -7.21 12.12 2.75
N GLU A 195 -6.69 13.21 2.17
CA GLU A 195 -7.50 14.34 1.71
C GLU A 195 -8.50 13.91 0.62
N ASP A 196 -8.05 13.12 -0.37
CA ASP A 196 -8.91 12.63 -1.45
C ASP A 196 -10.02 11.71 -0.91
N ILE A 197 -9.71 10.85 0.07
CA ILE A 197 -10.69 9.95 0.69
C ILE A 197 -11.72 10.74 1.53
N LEU A 198 -11.28 11.66 2.39
CA LEU A 198 -12.20 12.47 3.19
C LEU A 198 -13.11 13.32 2.30
N ALA A 199 -12.56 13.93 1.24
CA ALA A 199 -13.36 14.68 0.28
C ALA A 199 -14.41 13.80 -0.41
N ALA A 200 -14.05 12.55 -0.76
CA ALA A 200 -15.00 11.61 -1.35
C ALA A 200 -16.10 11.16 -0.37
N ILE A 201 -15.82 11.11 0.93
CA ILE A 201 -16.80 10.81 1.99
C ILE A 201 -17.73 11.99 2.22
N GLU A 202 -17.20 13.22 2.31
CA GLU A 202 -18.00 14.44 2.49
C GLU A 202 -19.00 14.65 1.34
N ILE A 203 -18.58 14.41 0.09
CA ILE A 203 -19.45 14.53 -1.10
C ILE A 203 -20.63 13.53 -1.08
N GLN A 204 -20.55 12.43 -0.33
CA GLN A 204 -21.63 11.43 -0.24
C GLN A 204 -22.65 11.73 0.86
N LEU A 205 -22.39 12.74 1.70
CA LEU A 205 -23.26 13.14 2.82
C LEU A 205 -24.10 14.39 2.52
N ASP A 206 -23.88 15.04 1.37
CA ASP A 206 -24.72 16.10 0.78
C ASP A 206 -25.78 15.54 -0.21
#